data_AF-A0A4Y7RC38-F1
#
_entry.id   AF-A0A4Y7RC38-F1
#
_cell.length_a   1.000
_cell.length_b   1.000
_cell.length_c   1.000
_cell.angle_alpha   90.00
_cell.angle_beta   90.00
_cell.angle_gamma   90.00
#
_symmetry.space_group_name_H-M   'P 1'
#
loop_
_entity.id
_entity.type
_entity.pdbx_description
1 polymer ?
#
loop_
_entity_poly.entity_id
_entity_poly.type
_entity_poly.pdbx_seq_one_letter_code
_entity_poly.pdbx_strand_id
1 'polypeptide(L)'
;MMERLGGINECVYNYGKRTATAFRFNGGVRIIGFKQGEFFDLRVLTIGLNPKREHLGECALRLIRPLFKDISVNEISEDALPFWEKMKERGLINNLGTIKWEGHYDYTMSC
;
A
#
# COMPACT_ATOMS: atom_id res chain seq x y z
N MET A 1 14.91 -9.44 -8.57
CA MET A 1 13.91 -8.34 -8.44
C MET A 1 13.54 -8.05 -6.98
N MET A 2 13.29 -9.07 -6.14
CA MET A 2 13.12 -8.92 -4.68
C MET A 2 14.31 -8.25 -3.98
N GLU A 3 15.56 -8.51 -4.43
CA GLU A 3 16.77 -7.90 -3.88
C GLU A 3 16.79 -6.35 -3.92
N ARG A 4 15.96 -5.73 -4.77
CA ARG A 4 15.91 -4.26 -4.92
C ARG A 4 15.06 -3.55 -3.89
N LEU A 5 14.12 -4.24 -3.23
CA LEU A 5 13.26 -3.64 -2.20
C LEU A 5 13.91 -3.64 -0.81
N GLY A 6 14.97 -4.43 -0.61
CA GLY A 6 15.65 -4.51 0.69
C GLY A 6 14.73 -4.99 1.82
N GLY A 7 15.09 -4.64 3.05
CA GLY A 7 14.30 -4.95 4.24
C GLY A 7 13.06 -4.05 4.37
N ILE A 8 12.11 -4.49 5.21
CA ILE A 8 10.91 -3.73 5.53
C ILE A 8 11.21 -2.82 6.73
N ASN A 9 10.99 -1.52 6.59
CA ASN A 9 11.01 -0.59 7.73
C ASN A 9 9.58 -0.15 8.04
N GLU A 10 9.07 -0.57 9.20
CA GLU A 10 7.73 -0.21 9.69
C GLU A 10 7.83 1.06 10.54
N CYS A 11 7.02 2.06 10.24
CA CYS A 11 6.85 3.24 11.08
C CYS A 11 5.38 3.65 11.21
N VAL A 12 5.06 4.33 12.30
CA VAL A 12 3.72 4.86 12.57
C VAL A 12 3.71 6.38 12.47
N TYR A 13 2.60 6.94 12.02
CA TYR A 13 2.40 8.38 11.96
C TYR A 13 0.93 8.75 12.05
N ASN A 14 0.66 10.01 12.37
CA ASN A 14 -0.70 10.51 12.48
C ASN A 14 -1.26 10.84 11.09
N TYR A 15 -2.40 10.23 10.76
CA TYR A 15 -3.17 10.48 9.55
C TYR A 15 -4.55 11.00 9.97
N GLY A 16 -4.71 12.32 9.97
CA GLY A 16 -5.86 12.98 10.57
C GLY A 16 -5.97 12.65 12.07
N LYS A 17 -7.07 12.00 12.47
CA LYS A 17 -7.30 11.56 13.86
C LYS A 17 -6.90 10.10 14.13
N ARG A 18 -6.30 9.40 13.15
CA ARG A 18 -5.99 7.96 13.23
C ARG A 18 -4.47 7.74 13.11
N THR A 19 -3.96 6.70 13.75
CA THR A 19 -2.58 6.25 13.58
C THR A 19 -2.47 5.35 12.36
N ALA A 20 -1.75 5.80 11.34
CA ALA A 20 -1.41 5.01 10.16
C ALA A 20 -0.07 4.28 10.36
N THR A 21 0.07 3.16 9.66
CA THR A 21 1.31 2.38 9.57
C THR A 21 1.85 2.49 8.15
N ALA A 22 3.12 2.86 8.00
CA ALA A 22 3.86 2.84 6.75
C ALA A 22 4.90 1.73 6.77
N PHE A 23 4.86 0.87 5.76
CA PHE A 23 5.95 -0.02 5.38
C PHE A 23 6.78 0.65 4.29
N ARG A 24 8.01 1.02 4.61
CA ARG A 24 8.96 1.63 3.68
C ARG A 24 9.93 0.57 3.17
N PHE A 25 10.16 0.60 1.87
CA PHE A 25 11.09 -0.26 1.16
C PHE A 25 12.13 0.58 0.44
N ASN A 26 13.24 -0.04 0.03
CA ASN A 26 14.22 0.59 -0.83
C ASN A 26 13.59 1.01 -2.17
N GLY A 27 14.22 1.99 -2.83
CA GLY A 27 13.72 2.51 -4.10
C GLY A 27 12.47 3.39 -3.98
N GLY A 28 12.13 3.85 -2.76
CA GLY A 28 11.06 4.80 -2.52
C GLY A 28 9.66 4.18 -2.58
N VAL A 29 9.53 2.86 -2.45
CA VAL A 29 8.21 2.21 -2.35
C VAL A 29 7.71 2.34 -0.93
N ARG A 30 6.42 2.69 -0.77
CA ARG A 30 5.76 2.75 0.54
C ARG A 30 4.36 2.16 0.44
N ILE A 31 4.01 1.31 1.40
CA ILE A 31 2.65 0.84 1.62
C ILE A 31 2.13 1.47 2.90
N ILE A 32 0.98 2.12 2.83
CA ILE A 32 0.37 2.86 3.92
C ILE A 32 -1.02 2.31 4.17
N GLY A 33 -1.35 2.12 5.44
CA GLY A 33 -2.68 1.68 5.84
C GLY A 33 -2.90 1.76 7.34
N PHE A 34 -3.99 1.17 7.80
CA PHE A 34 -4.34 1.07 9.21
C PHE A 34 -4.27 -0.39 9.67
N LYS A 35 -3.42 -0.66 10.66
CA LYS A 35 -3.29 -1.98 11.29
C LYS A 35 -4.33 -2.15 12.39
N GLN A 36 -5.03 -3.27 12.38
CA GLN A 36 -6.00 -3.67 13.41
C GLN A 36 -5.80 -5.16 13.72
N GLY A 37 -4.91 -5.48 14.67
CA GLY A 37 -4.52 -6.87 14.94
C GLY A 37 -3.90 -7.53 13.70
N GLU A 38 -4.50 -8.62 13.24
CA GLU A 38 -4.08 -9.38 12.04
C GLU A 38 -4.67 -8.82 10.73
N PHE A 39 -5.42 -7.72 10.78
CA PHE A 39 -6.06 -7.08 9.64
C PHE A 39 -5.31 -5.82 9.22
N PHE A 40 -5.17 -5.62 7.91
CA PHE A 40 -4.57 -4.41 7.35
C PHE A 40 -5.48 -3.75 6.31
N ASP A 41 -5.88 -2.52 6.61
CA ASP A 41 -6.65 -1.66 5.72
C ASP A 41 -5.69 -0.78 4.91
N LEU A 42 -5.29 -1.24 3.74
CA LEU A 42 -4.37 -0.58 2.83
C LEU A 42 -5.07 0.57 2.12
N ARG A 43 -4.47 1.76 2.20
CA ARG A 43 -5.00 2.99 1.59
C ARG A 43 -4.15 3.49 0.44
N VAL A 44 -2.84 3.40 0.57
CA VAL A 44 -1.93 3.97 -0.43
C VAL A 44 -0.77 3.03 -0.67
N LEU A 45 -0.49 2.78 -1.94
CA LEU A 45 0.78 2.22 -2.40
C LEU A 45 1.45 3.28 -3.27
N THR A 46 2.57 3.80 -2.81
CA THR A 46 3.40 4.75 -3.57
C THR A 46 4.67 4.06 -4.03
N ILE A 47 5.05 4.37 -5.25
CA ILE A 47 6.38 4.12 -5.79
C ILE A 47 6.89 5.53 -6.05
N GLY A 48 7.98 5.97 -5.41
CA GLY A 48 8.50 7.34 -5.50
C GLY A 48 8.79 7.80 -6.94
N LEU A 49 9.59 8.86 -7.13
CA LEU A 49 9.90 9.45 -8.46
C LEU A 49 10.59 8.52 -9.49
N ASN A 50 10.69 7.22 -9.21
CA ASN A 50 11.08 6.22 -10.17
C ASN A 50 9.99 6.08 -11.25
N PRO A 51 10.35 6.04 -12.54
CA PRO A 51 9.40 5.75 -13.62
C PRO A 51 8.65 4.45 -13.29
N LYS A 52 7.35 4.36 -13.66
CA LYS A 52 6.51 3.17 -13.42
C LYS A 52 7.32 1.90 -13.72
N ARG A 53 7.78 1.21 -12.68
CA ARG A 53 8.56 -0.02 -12.84
C ARG A 53 7.60 -1.18 -12.69
N GLU A 54 7.59 -2.04 -13.69
CA GLU A 54 6.78 -3.25 -13.66
C GLU A 54 7.07 -4.06 -12.39
N HIS A 55 6.00 -4.64 -11.84
CA HIS A 55 6.03 -5.57 -10.70
C HIS A 55 6.48 -5.04 -9.33
N LEU A 56 6.96 -3.79 -9.19
CA LEU A 56 7.41 -3.30 -7.87
C LEU A 56 6.31 -3.32 -6.80
N GLY A 57 5.10 -2.88 -7.15
CA GLY A 57 3.96 -2.92 -6.22
C GLY A 57 3.60 -4.34 -5.79
N GLU A 58 3.65 -5.29 -6.74
CA GLU A 58 3.42 -6.72 -6.45
C GLU A 58 4.49 -7.27 -5.50
N CYS A 59 5.77 -6.99 -5.75
CA CYS A 59 6.86 -7.45 -4.90
C CYS A 59 6.75 -6.88 -3.48
N ALA A 60 6.35 -5.60 -3.34
CA ALA A 60 6.14 -5.00 -2.03
C ALA A 60 4.97 -5.65 -1.26
N LEU A 61 3.88 -5.98 -1.96
CA LEU A 61 2.75 -6.70 -1.37
C LEU A 61 3.14 -8.11 -0.91
N ARG A 62 3.95 -8.84 -1.70
CA ARG A 62 4.46 -10.16 -1.30
C ARG A 62 5.25 -10.12 0.00
N LEU A 63 5.95 -9.02 0.29
CA LEU A 63 6.72 -8.87 1.52
C LEU A 63 5.84 -8.64 2.75
N ILE A 64 4.72 -7.91 2.61
CA ILE A 64 3.80 -7.66 3.75
C ILE A 64 2.70 -8.69 3.88
N ARG A 65 2.38 -9.45 2.81
CA ARG A 65 1.30 -10.43 2.80
C ARG A 65 1.36 -11.44 3.96
N PRO A 66 2.53 -11.98 4.36
CA PRO A 66 2.63 -12.91 5.48
C PRO A 66 2.35 -12.29 6.85
N LEU A 67 2.40 -10.96 6.97
CA LEU A 67 2.23 -10.25 8.23
C LEU A 67 0.76 -10.13 8.65
N PHE A 68 -0.18 -10.44 7.76
CA PHE A 68 -1.61 -10.21 7.95
C PHE A 68 -2.42 -11.40 7.49
N LYS A 69 -3.50 -11.70 8.22
CA LYS A 69 -4.48 -12.69 7.82
C LYS A 69 -5.34 -12.16 6.67
N ASP A 70 -5.71 -10.89 6.76
CA ASP A 70 -6.52 -10.19 5.77
C ASP A 70 -5.94 -8.82 5.41
N ILE A 71 -5.86 -8.54 4.12
CA ILE A 71 -5.54 -7.22 3.58
C ILE A 71 -6.72 -6.74 2.74
N SER A 72 -7.30 -5.61 3.12
CA SER A 72 -8.36 -4.94 2.38
C SER A 72 -7.82 -3.65 1.79
N VAL A 73 -8.13 -3.36 0.52
CA VAL A 73 -7.74 -2.10 -0.13
C VAL A 73 -8.97 -1.22 -0.27
N ASN A 74 -8.92 -0.01 0.30
CA ASN A 74 -10.00 0.95 0.27
C ASN A 74 -9.52 2.27 -0.33
N GLU A 75 -10.47 3.12 -0.75
CA GLU A 75 -10.18 4.43 -1.36
C GLU A 75 -9.34 4.32 -2.64
N ILE A 76 -9.68 3.34 -3.46
CA ILE A 76 -8.99 3.00 -4.70
C ILE A 76 -9.24 4.10 -5.73
N SER A 77 -8.19 4.69 -6.28
CA SER A 77 -8.32 5.49 -7.52
C SER A 77 -8.74 4.57 -8.67
N GLU A 78 -9.66 5.03 -9.52
CA GLU A 78 -10.15 4.28 -10.68
C GLU A 78 -9.01 3.80 -11.59
N ASP A 79 -8.01 4.66 -11.83
CA ASP A 79 -6.81 4.34 -12.61
C ASP A 79 -5.97 3.21 -12.01
N ALA A 80 -6.07 3.00 -10.69
CA ALA A 80 -5.36 1.94 -9.98
C ALA A 80 -6.19 0.66 -9.83
N LEU A 81 -7.49 0.67 -10.15
CA LEU A 81 -8.38 -0.48 -9.97
C LEU A 81 -7.89 -1.74 -10.72
N PRO A 82 -7.47 -1.69 -12.00
CA PRO A 82 -7.00 -2.88 -12.71
C PRO A 82 -5.78 -3.53 -12.05
N PHE A 83 -4.91 -2.71 -11.44
CA PHE A 83 -3.78 -3.23 -10.68
C PHE A 83 -4.26 -4.01 -9.45
N TRP A 84 -5.21 -3.45 -8.69
CA TRP A 84 -5.70 -4.06 -7.45
C TRP A 84 -6.54 -5.32 -7.69
N GLU A 85 -7.34 -5.37 -8.75
CA GLU A 85 -8.05 -6.59 -9.17
C GLU A 85 -7.05 -7.73 -9.40
N LYS A 86 -5.98 -7.45 -10.15
CA LYS A 86 -4.91 -8.42 -10.40
C LYS A 86 -4.19 -8.86 -9.12
N MET A 87 -4.02 -7.97 -8.13
CA MET A 87 -3.42 -8.34 -6.84
C MET A 87 -4.35 -9.25 -6.02
N LYS A 88 -5.67 -9.03 -6.10
CA LYS A 88 -6.67 -9.89 -5.47
C LYS A 88 -6.69 -11.28 -6.09
N GLU A 89 -6.72 -11.37 -7.43
CA GLU A 89 -6.64 -12.64 -8.15
C GLU A 89 -5.41 -13.46 -7.77
N ARG A 90 -4.30 -12.77 -7.48
CA ARG A 90 -3.03 -13.38 -7.05
C ARG A 90 -2.96 -13.71 -5.56
N GLY A 91 -4.02 -13.45 -4.78
CA GLY A 91 -4.07 -13.70 -3.33
C GLY A 91 -3.19 -12.77 -2.49
N LEU A 92 -2.69 -11.67 -3.07
CA LEU A 92 -1.84 -10.70 -2.37
C LEU A 92 -2.66 -9.71 -1.54
N ILE A 93 -3.96 -9.61 -1.82
CA ILE A 93 -4.96 -8.94 -0.99
C ILE A 93 -6.23 -9.79 -0.97
N ASN A 94 -7.10 -9.52 0.00
CA ASN A 94 -8.33 -10.28 0.22
C ASN A 94 -9.54 -9.54 -0.38
N ASN A 95 -9.64 -8.23 -0.13
CA ASN A 95 -10.84 -7.45 -0.43
C ASN A 95 -10.51 -6.14 -1.14
N LEU A 96 -11.42 -5.74 -2.03
CA LEU A 96 -11.47 -4.41 -2.63
C LEU A 96 -12.70 -3.72 -2.06
N GLY A 97 -12.49 -2.53 -1.51
CA GLY A 97 -13.55 -1.70 -0.97
C GLY A 97 -13.91 -0.56 -1.91
N THR A 98 -14.03 0.64 -1.36
CA THR A 98 -14.55 1.79 -2.10
C THR A 98 -13.59 2.30 -3.17
N ILE A 99 -14.12 2.60 -4.35
CA ILE A 99 -13.44 3.35 -5.41
C ILE A 99 -13.70 4.83 -5.14
N LYS A 100 -12.64 5.63 -5.04
CA LYS A 100 -12.73 7.09 -4.99
C LYS A 100 -12.69 7.65 -6.41
N TRP A 101 -13.76 8.32 -6.80
CA TRP A 101 -13.71 9.33 -7.87
C TRP A 101 -12.87 10.50 -7.37
N GLU A 102 -11.90 10.96 -8.16
CA GLU A 102 -10.89 11.91 -7.71
C GLU A 102 -11.49 13.18 -7.07
N GLY A 103 -11.19 13.39 -5.80
CA GLY A 103 -11.21 14.67 -5.13
C GLY A 103 -9.87 14.84 -4.44
N HIS A 104 -9.11 15.86 -4.85
CA HIS A 104 -7.76 16.21 -4.39
C HIS A 104 -7.54 15.94 -2.90
N TYR A 105 -6.56 15.09 -2.57
CA TYR A 105 -6.00 15.03 -1.22
C TYR A 105 -4.62 15.67 -1.23
N ASP A 106 -4.55 16.91 -0.75
CA ASP A 106 -3.31 17.56 -0.35
C ASP A 106 -2.77 16.85 0.90
N TYR A 107 -1.89 15.87 0.71
CA TYR A 107 -1.12 15.29 1.81
C TYR A 107 0.12 16.13 2.05
N THR A 108 0.08 17.04 3.04
CA THR A 108 1.31 17.60 3.62
C THR A 108 1.91 16.57 4.57
N MET A 109 2.94 15.86 4.11
CA MET A 109 3.82 15.08 4.98
C MET A 109 4.90 15.99 5.54
N SER A 110 4.81 16.34 6.82
CA SER A 110 5.93 16.93 7.57
C SER A 110 6.82 15.80 8.07
N CYS A 111 8.10 15.84 7.69
CA CYS A 111 9.16 14.97 8.24
C CYS A 111 9.58 15.44 9.63
#